data_AF-A0A9N8ZVS0-F1
#
_entry.id   AF-A0A9N8ZVS0-F1
#
_cell.length_a   1.000
_cell.length_b   1.000
_cell.length_c   1.000
_cell.angle_alpha   90.00
_cell.angle_beta   90.00
_cell.angle_gamma   90.00
#
_symmetry.space_group_name_H-M   'P 1'
#
loop_
_entity.id
_entity.type
_entity.pdbx_description
1 polymer ?
#
loop_
_entity_poly.entity_id
_entity_poly.type
_entity_poly.pdbx_seq_one_letter_code
_entity_poly.pdbx_strand_id
1 'polypeptide(L)'
;MLELSTCPQLSLLSNTNPEYIEIENHIRNTMSLVKIIAIIKIHLPKEPKNWSKKITQRVYHGTRAKCDPNDILEYGICCSDEFCGMCGILNYGNKSKFSKRGKNMWFSKSASIANSFSFNLNLPQDYLRTIFVIDVLNVSDNDTDIIIINHDNATLQRFLILYEF
;
A
#
# COMPACT_ATOMS: atom_id res chain seq x y z
N MET A 1 20.96 11.35 -15.82
CA MET A 1 19.54 11.42 -16.20
C MET A 1 18.73 11.06 -14.98
N LEU A 2 18.07 12.03 -14.35
CA LEU A 2 17.03 11.76 -13.35
C LEU A 2 15.81 11.29 -14.14
N GLU A 3 15.47 10.00 -14.04
CA GLU A 3 14.17 9.53 -14.54
C GLU A 3 13.09 10.33 -13.80
N LEU A 4 12.32 11.14 -14.52
CA LEU A 4 11.11 11.74 -14.00
C LEU A 4 10.22 10.57 -13.55
N SER A 5 10.04 10.43 -12.23
CA SER A 5 9.21 9.37 -11.68
C SER A 5 7.78 9.62 -12.11
N THR A 6 7.30 8.76 -13.01
CA THR A 6 5.90 8.76 -13.44
C THR A 6 5.12 7.90 -12.48
N CYS A 7 3.98 8.40 -12.02
CA CYS A 7 3.01 7.62 -11.26
C CYS A 7 2.77 6.30 -12.00
N PRO A 8 2.77 5.14 -11.32
CA PRO A 8 2.52 3.87 -11.99
C PRO A 8 1.13 3.88 -12.63
N GLN A 9 0.89 2.99 -13.59
CA GLN A 9 -0.47 2.82 -14.10
C GLN A 9 -1.35 2.27 -12.98
N LEU A 10 -2.51 2.90 -12.79
CA LEU A 10 -3.50 2.56 -11.76
C LEU A 10 -4.80 2.10 -12.40
N SER A 11 -5.50 1.16 -11.77
CA SER A 11 -6.83 0.74 -12.21
C SER A 11 -7.77 0.62 -11.02
N LEU A 12 -8.82 1.44 -11.05
CA LEU A 12 -9.93 1.31 -10.11
C LEU A 12 -10.67 -0.01 -10.38
N LEU A 13 -10.81 -0.83 -9.34
CA LEU A 13 -11.52 -2.11 -9.46
C LEU A 13 -13.03 -1.90 -9.23
N SER A 14 -13.85 -2.54 -10.05
CA SER A 14 -15.29 -2.63 -9.80
C SER A 14 -15.57 -3.54 -8.61
N ASN A 15 -16.68 -3.31 -7.90
CA ASN A 15 -17.11 -4.16 -6.78
C ASN A 15 -17.47 -5.61 -7.19
N THR A 16 -17.64 -5.86 -8.48
CA THR A 16 -17.84 -7.20 -9.07
C THR A 16 -16.53 -7.89 -9.45
N ASN A 17 -15.39 -7.20 -9.38
CA ASN A 17 -14.10 -7.77 -9.70
C ASN A 17 -13.69 -8.79 -8.60
N PRO A 18 -13.24 -10.00 -8.95
CA PRO A 18 -12.81 -10.99 -7.95
C PRO A 18 -11.69 -10.49 -7.01
N GLU A 19 -10.73 -9.72 -7.52
CA GLU A 19 -9.67 -9.11 -6.70
C GLU A 19 -10.24 -8.05 -5.75
N TYR A 20 -11.25 -7.29 -6.17
CA TYR A 20 -11.94 -6.36 -5.27
C TYR A 20 -12.57 -7.11 -4.11
N ILE A 21 -13.34 -8.16 -4.41
CA ILE A 21 -14.06 -8.97 -3.42
C ILE A 21 -13.07 -9.63 -2.44
N GLU A 22 -11.96 -10.17 -2.93
CA GLU A 22 -10.92 -10.76 -2.08
C GLU A 22 -10.35 -9.73 -1.09
N ILE A 23 -9.93 -8.56 -1.60
CA ILE A 23 -9.33 -7.51 -0.78
C ILE A 23 -10.35 -6.89 0.18
N GLU A 24 -11.59 -6.70 -0.25
CA GLU A 24 -12.69 -6.24 0.59
C GLU A 24 -12.94 -7.21 1.76
N ASN A 25 -13.05 -8.50 1.48
CA ASN A 25 -13.26 -9.50 2.53
C ASN A 25 -12.09 -9.51 3.53
N HIS A 26 -10.86 -9.45 3.03
CA HIS A 26 -9.67 -9.44 3.88
C HIS A 26 -9.59 -8.20 4.78
N ILE A 27 -9.92 -7.00 4.29
CA ILE A 27 -9.88 -5.79 5.12
C ILE A 27 -11.01 -5.81 6.16
N ARG A 28 -12.24 -6.21 5.75
CA ARG A 28 -13.41 -6.27 6.65
C ARG A 28 -13.26 -7.29 7.77
N ASN A 29 -12.45 -8.33 7.59
CA ASN A 29 -12.11 -9.28 8.66
C ASN A 29 -11.43 -8.62 9.87
N THR A 30 -10.73 -7.50 9.67
CA THR A 30 -10.04 -6.78 10.77
C THR A 30 -10.57 -5.37 11.01
N MET A 31 -11.28 -4.79 10.05
CA MET A 31 -11.90 -3.46 10.13
C MET A 31 -13.35 -3.53 9.62
N SER A 32 -14.24 -4.17 10.37
CA SER A 32 -15.61 -4.48 9.89
C SER A 32 -16.46 -3.24 9.58
N LEU A 33 -16.25 -2.14 10.29
CA LEU A 33 -16.99 -0.88 10.13
C LEU A 33 -16.43 0.02 9.02
N VAL A 34 -15.37 -0.39 8.34
CA VAL A 34 -14.72 0.45 7.33
C VAL A 34 -15.64 0.71 6.13
N LYS A 35 -15.70 1.96 5.70
CA LYS A 35 -16.30 2.35 4.42
C LYS A 35 -15.19 2.42 3.38
N ILE A 36 -15.14 1.41 2.50
CA ILE A 36 -14.20 1.37 1.38
C ILE A 36 -14.70 2.33 0.30
N ILE A 37 -13.89 3.33 -0.03
CA ILE A 37 -14.17 4.30 -1.11
C ILE A 37 -13.67 3.74 -2.44
N ALA A 38 -12.45 3.19 -2.46
CA ALA A 38 -11.87 2.61 -3.65
C ALA A 38 -10.83 1.53 -3.33
N ILE A 39 -10.75 0.52 -4.19
CA ILE A 39 -9.63 -0.42 -4.26
C ILE A 39 -8.98 -0.23 -5.63
N ILE A 40 -7.72 0.15 -5.61
CA ILE A 40 -6.96 0.53 -6.80
C ILE A 40 -5.85 -0.50 -6.99
N LYS A 41 -5.85 -1.17 -8.14
CA LYS A 41 -4.76 -2.05 -8.55
C LYS A 41 -3.60 -1.22 -9.08
N ILE A 42 -2.40 -1.55 -8.62
CA ILE A 42 -1.15 -0.89 -8.99
C ILE A 42 -0.42 -1.78 -10.01
N HIS A 43 -0.21 -1.27 -11.22
CA HIS A 43 0.52 -1.98 -12.26
C HIS A 43 2.00 -1.58 -12.21
N LEU A 44 2.83 -2.49 -11.69
CA LEU A 44 4.26 -2.25 -11.55
C LEU A 44 4.97 -2.45 -12.91
N PRO A 45 5.81 -1.51 -13.37
CA PRO A 45 6.42 -1.56 -14.70
C PRO A 45 7.46 -2.69 -14.85
N LYS A 46 8.00 -3.21 -13.74
CA LYS A 46 8.97 -4.31 -13.72
C LYS A 46 8.63 -5.29 -12.61
N GLU A 47 7.79 -6.26 -12.92
CA GLU A 47 7.62 -7.42 -12.06
C GLU A 47 8.78 -8.41 -12.25
N PRO A 48 9.40 -8.94 -11.19
CA PRO A 48 10.42 -9.97 -11.33
C PRO A 48 9.85 -11.22 -12.02
N LYS A 49 10.55 -11.78 -13.02
CA LYS A 49 10.14 -13.07 -13.62
C LYS A 49 9.93 -14.14 -12.52
N ASN A 50 8.81 -14.86 -12.57
CA ASN A 50 8.39 -15.89 -11.60
C ASN A 50 8.14 -15.40 -10.15
N TRP A 51 7.80 -14.12 -9.96
CA TRP A 51 7.51 -13.59 -8.61
C TRP A 51 6.30 -14.26 -7.95
N SER A 52 5.27 -14.68 -8.70
CA SER A 52 4.06 -15.30 -8.14
C SER A 52 4.36 -16.59 -7.39
N LYS A 53 5.35 -17.36 -7.83
CA LYS A 53 5.84 -18.58 -7.15
C LYS A 53 6.66 -18.29 -5.90
N LYS A 54 6.94 -17.02 -5.60
CA LYS A 54 7.77 -16.55 -4.48
C LYS A 54 6.98 -15.76 -3.44
N ILE A 55 5.71 -15.45 -3.69
CA ILE A 55 4.86 -14.79 -2.71
C ILE A 55 4.70 -15.75 -1.54
N THR A 56 5.13 -15.32 -0.37
CA THR A 56 4.90 -16.09 0.85
C THR A 56 3.73 -15.54 1.63
N GLN A 57 3.51 -14.23 1.61
CA GLN A 57 2.48 -13.57 2.41
C GLN A 57 1.90 -12.34 1.73
N ARG A 58 0.63 -12.05 1.99
CA ARG A 58 -0.04 -10.79 1.64
C ARG A 58 -0.35 -10.04 2.93
N VAL A 59 0.13 -8.81 3.02
CA VAL A 59 0.08 -8.00 4.24
C VAL A 59 -0.26 -6.54 3.94
N TYR A 60 -0.46 -5.76 4.99
CA TYR A 60 -0.83 -4.37 4.93
C TYR A 60 0.34 -3.44 5.30
N HIS A 61 0.40 -2.30 4.62
CA HIS A 61 1.28 -1.20 4.97
C HIS A 61 0.50 0.10 5.10
N GLY A 62 0.34 0.54 6.36
CA GLY A 62 -0.21 1.85 6.66
C GLY A 62 0.86 2.92 6.51
N THR A 63 0.49 4.06 5.93
CA THR A 63 1.43 5.11 5.58
C THR A 63 0.85 6.49 5.82
N ARG A 64 1.74 7.48 5.94
CA ARG A 64 1.36 8.86 6.19
C ARG A 64 1.37 9.66 4.90
N ALA A 65 0.19 9.85 4.32
CA ALA A 65 0.05 10.71 3.14
C ALA A 65 0.28 12.19 3.51
N LYS A 66 0.74 12.96 2.53
CA LYS A 66 0.86 14.43 2.62
C LYS A 66 0.08 15.16 1.51
N CYS A 67 -0.24 14.47 0.42
CA CYS A 67 -1.14 14.95 -0.62
C CYS A 67 -2.58 14.52 -0.31
N ASP A 68 -3.53 15.00 -1.12
CA ASP A 68 -4.90 14.52 -1.10
C ASP A 68 -4.99 13.18 -1.84
N PRO A 69 -5.45 12.09 -1.20
CA PRO A 69 -5.67 10.82 -1.89
C PRO A 69 -6.72 10.88 -3.00
N ASN A 70 -7.66 11.84 -2.96
CA ASN A 70 -8.66 12.00 -4.01
C ASN A 70 -8.04 12.41 -5.36
N ASP A 71 -6.85 13.03 -5.38
CA ASP A 71 -6.16 13.36 -6.62
C ASP A 71 -5.89 12.11 -7.49
N ILE A 72 -5.73 10.94 -6.85
CA ILE A 72 -5.58 9.67 -7.55
C ILE A 72 -6.89 9.26 -8.23
N LEU A 73 -8.03 9.47 -7.56
CA LEU A 73 -9.35 9.10 -8.10
C LEU A 73 -9.79 10.06 -9.22
N GLU A 74 -9.55 11.36 -9.03
CA GLU A 74 -10.00 12.40 -9.97
C GLU A 74 -9.09 12.50 -11.19
N TYR A 75 -7.77 12.42 -11.00
CA TYR A 75 -6.80 12.74 -12.05
C TYR A 75 -5.83 11.60 -12.36
N GLY A 76 -5.78 10.55 -11.54
CA GLY A 76 -4.83 9.44 -11.72
C GLY A 76 -3.38 9.87 -11.55
N ILE A 77 -3.11 10.93 -10.76
CA ILE A 77 -1.77 11.49 -10.59
C ILE A 77 -1.20 11.21 -9.20
N CYS A 78 0.12 11.09 -9.13
CA CYS A 78 0.89 11.04 -7.90
C CYS A 78 1.65 12.37 -7.73
N CYS A 79 1.72 12.91 -6.52
CA CYS A 79 2.63 14.02 -6.24
C CYS A 79 4.10 13.56 -6.31
N SER A 80 5.03 14.51 -6.50
CA SER A 80 6.47 14.22 -6.62
C SER A 80 7.22 14.18 -5.28
N ASP A 81 6.54 14.37 -4.13
CA ASP A 81 7.20 14.30 -2.81
C ASP A 81 7.51 12.84 -2.43
N GLU A 82 8.79 12.45 -2.46
CA GLU A 82 9.23 11.12 -2.03
C GLU A 82 8.96 10.82 -0.54
N PHE A 83 8.74 11.87 0.26
CA PHE A 83 8.38 11.75 1.67
C PHE A 83 6.87 11.79 1.91
N CYS A 84 6.04 11.96 0.87
CA CYS A 84 4.63 11.62 0.94
C CYS A 84 4.53 10.10 1.00
N GLY A 85 4.05 9.55 2.10
CA GLY A 85 4.05 8.11 2.30
C GLY A 85 3.24 7.33 1.25
N MET A 86 2.20 7.93 0.67
CA MET A 86 1.43 7.34 -0.42
C MET A 86 2.15 7.44 -1.77
N CYS A 87 2.44 8.67 -2.22
CA CYS A 87 3.07 8.88 -3.52
C CYS A 87 4.51 8.36 -3.59
N GLY A 88 5.24 8.39 -2.48
CA GLY A 88 6.56 7.80 -2.35
C GLY A 88 6.54 6.29 -2.63
N ILE A 89 5.58 5.56 -2.05
CA ILE A 89 5.41 4.12 -2.33
C ILE A 89 4.92 3.89 -3.76
N LEU A 90 3.99 4.69 -4.27
CA LEU A 90 3.51 4.54 -5.66
C LEU A 90 4.63 4.75 -6.67
N ASN A 91 5.38 5.84 -6.55
CA ASN A 91 6.41 6.24 -7.51
C ASN A 91 7.69 5.42 -7.38
N TYR A 92 8.10 5.08 -6.15
CA TYR A 92 9.43 4.51 -5.89
C TYR A 92 9.38 3.10 -5.31
N GLY A 93 8.19 2.60 -4.96
CA GLY A 93 8.03 1.34 -4.23
C GLY A 93 8.39 1.45 -2.75
N ASN A 94 8.29 0.30 -2.07
CA ASN A 94 8.74 0.20 -0.69
C ASN A 94 10.27 0.25 -0.65
N LYS A 95 10.82 1.30 -0.04
CA LYS A 95 12.26 1.49 0.09
C LYS A 95 12.67 1.61 1.54
N SER A 96 13.57 0.73 1.95
CA SER A 96 14.19 0.72 3.27
C SER A 96 14.81 2.07 3.65
N LYS A 97 15.33 2.84 2.68
CA LYS A 97 15.88 4.20 2.92
C LYS A 97 14.87 5.18 3.53
N PHE A 98 13.58 4.96 3.32
CA PHE A 98 12.52 5.82 3.88
C PHE A 98 12.06 5.37 5.27
N SER A 99 12.54 4.23 5.78
CA SER A 99 12.21 3.78 7.12
C SER A 99 12.92 4.60 8.19
N LYS A 100 12.13 5.08 9.16
CA LYS A 100 12.63 5.73 10.39
C LYS A 100 13.17 4.73 11.43
N ARG A 101 13.12 3.42 11.14
CA ARG A 101 13.48 2.33 12.08
C ARG A 101 14.74 1.59 11.65
N GLY A 102 15.79 2.35 11.30
CA GLY A 102 17.08 1.76 10.91
C GLY A 102 16.98 0.86 9.68
N LYS A 103 16.35 1.35 8.60
CA LYS A 103 16.11 0.63 7.33
C LYS A 103 15.11 -0.54 7.38
N ASN A 104 14.44 -0.74 8.51
CA ASN A 104 13.43 -1.79 8.67
C ASN A 104 12.04 -1.29 8.28
N MET A 105 11.44 -1.84 7.24
CA MET A 105 10.06 -1.61 6.83
C MET A 105 9.14 -2.55 7.61
N TRP A 106 8.02 -2.02 8.12
CA TRP A 106 7.09 -2.75 8.99
C TRP A 106 5.77 -2.93 8.26
N PHE A 107 5.38 -4.18 8.08
CA PHE A 107 4.11 -4.60 7.49
C PHE A 107 3.30 -5.35 8.53
N SER A 108 1.98 -5.38 8.39
CA SER A 108 1.13 -6.14 9.31
C SER A 108 0.20 -7.09 8.60
N LYS A 109 -0.05 -8.26 9.20
CA LYS A 109 -1.09 -9.19 8.74
C LYS A 109 -2.51 -8.66 8.96
N SER A 110 -2.68 -7.68 9.85
CA SER A 110 -3.96 -7.05 10.18
C SER A 110 -4.05 -5.63 9.64
N ALA A 111 -5.14 -5.31 8.92
CA ALA A 111 -5.37 -3.96 8.44
C ALA A 111 -5.62 -2.98 9.59
N SER A 112 -6.25 -3.45 10.68
CA SER A 112 -6.46 -2.63 11.89
C SER A 112 -5.15 -2.14 12.52
N ILE A 113 -4.11 -2.97 12.50
CA ILE A 113 -2.79 -2.59 13.02
C ILE A 113 -2.12 -1.59 12.07
N ALA A 114 -2.16 -1.85 10.76
CA ALA A 114 -1.64 -0.92 9.78
C ALA A 114 -2.39 0.44 9.79
N ASN A 115 -3.70 0.45 10.07
CA ASN A 115 -4.52 1.65 10.16
C ASN A 115 -4.00 2.67 11.21
N SER A 116 -3.34 2.24 12.28
CA SER A 116 -2.75 3.19 13.25
C SER A 116 -1.66 4.08 12.65
N PHE A 117 -1.20 3.76 11.43
CA PHE A 117 -0.25 4.55 10.65
C PHE A 117 -0.85 5.16 9.38
N SER A 118 -2.12 4.86 9.06
CA SER A 118 -2.84 5.33 7.86
C SER A 118 -3.58 6.64 8.13
N PHE A 119 -2.87 7.76 8.11
CA PHE A 119 -3.49 9.07 8.25
C PHE A 119 -2.78 10.12 7.39
N ASN A 120 -3.49 11.20 7.10
CA ASN A 120 -2.92 12.34 6.39
C ASN A 120 -2.22 13.29 7.37
N LEU A 121 -1.06 13.83 6.99
CA LEU A 121 -0.32 14.80 7.80
C LEU A 121 -0.82 16.24 7.63
N ASN A 122 -1.48 16.52 6.51
CA ASN A 122 -1.88 17.88 6.11
C ASN A 122 -3.39 18.06 6.03
N LEU A 123 -4.17 16.97 6.14
CA LEU A 123 -5.64 16.98 6.10
C LEU A 123 -6.20 16.50 7.47
N PRO A 124 -7.50 16.74 7.75
CA PRO A 124 -8.15 16.28 8.97
C PRO A 124 -7.94 14.77 9.23
N GLN A 125 -7.92 14.37 10.51
CA GLN A 125 -7.58 13.00 10.90
C GLN A 125 -8.66 11.96 10.54
N ASP A 126 -9.89 12.41 10.38
CA ASP A 126 -11.06 11.69 9.90
C ASP A 126 -11.22 11.75 8.37
N TYR A 127 -10.36 12.53 7.68
CA TYR A 127 -10.33 12.55 6.23
C TYR A 127 -9.87 11.20 5.65
N LEU A 128 -10.13 11.03 4.36
CA LEU A 128 -9.81 9.86 3.55
C LEU A 128 -8.43 9.27 3.87
N ARG A 129 -8.43 7.99 4.27
CA ARG A 129 -7.24 7.24 4.66
C ARG A 129 -6.79 6.32 3.55
N THR A 130 -5.51 5.97 3.60
CA THR A 130 -4.88 5.09 2.62
C THR A 130 -4.10 3.96 3.29
N ILE A 131 -4.21 2.77 2.72
CA ILE A 131 -3.48 1.59 3.16
C ILE A 131 -3.09 0.78 1.93
N PHE A 132 -1.85 0.29 1.90
CA PHE A 132 -1.40 -0.58 0.83
C PHE A 132 -1.60 -2.05 1.20
N VAL A 133 -1.92 -2.85 0.20
CA VAL A 133 -1.78 -4.30 0.23
C VAL A 133 -0.50 -4.67 -0.49
N ILE A 134 0.37 -5.38 0.22
CA ILE A 134 1.74 -5.70 -0.17
C ILE A 134 1.86 -7.22 -0.26
N ASP A 135 2.35 -7.71 -1.39
CA ASP A 135 2.86 -9.07 -1.48
C ASP A 135 4.32 -9.07 -0.99
N VAL A 136 4.62 -9.96 -0.04
CA VAL A 136 5.97 -10.20 0.50
C VAL A 136 6.52 -11.49 -0.11
N LEU A 137 7.79 -11.45 -0.50
CA LEU A 137 8.47 -12.54 -1.21
C LEU A 137 9.51 -13.23 -0.34
N ASN A 138 9.55 -14.57 -0.37
CA ASN A 138 10.57 -15.41 0.27
C ASN A 138 10.79 -15.14 1.77
N VAL A 139 9.75 -14.77 2.51
CA VAL A 139 9.81 -14.57 3.96
C VAL A 139 9.03 -15.68 4.63
N SER A 140 9.67 -16.39 5.56
CA SER A 140 9.01 -17.44 6.33
C SER A 140 7.86 -16.85 7.13
N ASP A 141 6.71 -17.52 7.08
CA ASP A 141 5.61 -17.19 7.97
C ASP A 141 6.08 -17.34 9.43
N ASN A 142 5.73 -16.37 10.25
CA ASN A 142 5.96 -16.40 11.69
C ASN A 142 4.64 -16.06 12.40
N ASP A 143 4.45 -16.52 13.62
CA ASP A 143 3.20 -16.30 14.37
C ASP A 143 2.99 -14.85 14.85
N THR A 144 3.77 -13.89 14.35
CA THR A 144 3.64 -12.49 14.73
C THR A 144 2.77 -11.73 13.72
N ASP A 145 2.01 -10.76 14.21
CA ASP A 145 1.18 -9.91 13.36
C ASP A 145 1.99 -8.88 12.55
N ILE A 146 3.31 -8.77 12.80
CA ILE A 146 4.20 -7.79 12.18
C ILE A 146 5.31 -8.51 11.42
N ILE A 147 5.46 -8.16 10.15
CA ILE A 147 6.59 -8.57 9.33
C ILE A 147 7.56 -7.41 9.19
N ILE A 148 8.84 -7.67 9.45
CA ILE A 148 9.90 -6.69 9.30
C ILE A 148 10.80 -7.08 8.13
N ILE A 149 10.91 -6.19 7.14
CA ILE A 149 11.72 -6.38 5.94
C ILE A 149 12.76 -5.28 5.83
N ASN A 150 14.01 -5.62 5.53
CA ASN A 150 15.12 -4.67 5.41
C ASN A 150 15.73 -4.57 4.00
N HIS A 151 15.10 -5.21 3.01
CA HIS A 151 15.54 -5.20 1.62
C HIS A 151 14.37 -4.95 0.67
N ASP A 152 14.54 -3.97 -0.23
CA ASP A 152 13.46 -3.40 -1.05
C ASP A 152 12.81 -4.42 -1.99
N ASN A 153 13.59 -5.37 -2.52
CA ASN A 153 13.17 -6.32 -3.55
C ASN A 153 12.29 -7.48 -3.03
N ALA A 154 12.02 -7.57 -1.73
CA ALA A 154 11.15 -8.58 -1.15
C ALA A 154 9.69 -8.12 -0.99
N THR A 155 9.34 -6.95 -1.49
CA THR A 155 7.99 -6.39 -1.31
C THR A 155 7.46 -5.81 -2.61
N LEU A 156 6.19 -6.04 -2.89
CA LEU A 156 5.50 -5.54 -4.08
C LEU A 156 4.16 -4.91 -3.66
N GLN A 157 4.01 -3.62 -3.88
CA GLN A 157 2.74 -2.92 -3.65
C GLN A 157 1.73 -3.30 -4.74
N ARG A 158 0.66 -3.98 -4.35
CA ARG A 158 -0.34 -4.56 -5.27
C ARG A 158 -1.60 -3.74 -5.38
N PHE A 159 -2.11 -3.35 -4.22
CA PHE A 159 -3.33 -2.58 -4.15
C PHE A 159 -3.14 -1.39 -3.21
N LEU A 160 -3.82 -0.31 -3.53
CA LEU A 160 -4.03 0.84 -2.66
C LEU A 160 -5.51 0.89 -2.34
N ILE A 161 -5.85 0.91 -1.05
CA ILE A 161 -7.22 1.04 -0.58
C ILE A 161 -7.41 2.44 -0.01
N LEU A 162 -8.44 3.14 -0.49
CA LEU A 162 -8.91 4.42 0.02
C LEU A 162 -10.17 4.15 0.85
N TYR A 163 -10.21 4.66 2.08
CA TYR A 163 -11.29 4.33 3.02
C TYR A 163 -11.52 5.38 4.10
N GLU A 164 -12.70 5.28 4.74
CA GLU A 164 -13.19 6.12 5.82
C GLU A 164 -13.74 5.26 6.97
N PHE A 165 -13.95 5.86 8.14
CA PHE A 165 -14.62 5.27 9.31
C PHE A 165 -15.84 6.09 9.70
#